data_AF-A0A026WN34-F1
#
_entry.id   AF-A0A026WN34-F1
#
_cell.length_a   1.000
_cell.length_b   1.000
_cell.length_c   1.000
_cell.angle_alpha   90.00
_cell.angle_beta   90.00
_cell.angle_gamma   90.00
#
_symmetry.space_group_name_H-M   'P 1'
#
loop_
_entity.id
_entity.type
_entity.pdbx_description
1 polymer ?
#
loop_
_entity_poly.entity_id
_entity_poly.type
_entity_poly.pdbx_seq_one_letter_code
_entity_poly.pdbx_strand_id
1 'polypeptide(L)'
;MEEIGYHAFPDSGDAVPSHEAPPHSIFVFDDVACDRQDAMREHFSMGRHSLIDCFYLCQTYARIPKHLLRNNANLLILFRQDGTNLRHVYNNHVNTDMTFDEFVVLCRDCWRRRYGFLVIDKDSALRNGRYRRGFNEYAVP
;
A
#
# COMPACT_ATOMS: atom_id res chain seq x y z
N MET A 1 -16.50 -7.52 -24.51
CA MET A 1 -15.74 -7.24 -23.26
C MET A 1 -16.54 -6.20 -22.53
N GLU A 2 -16.93 -6.44 -21.29
CA GLU A 2 -17.38 -5.34 -20.44
C GLU A 2 -16.18 -4.39 -20.28
N GLU A 3 -16.40 -3.12 -20.59
CA GLU A 3 -15.38 -2.09 -20.42
C GLU A 3 -15.19 -1.81 -18.93
N ILE A 4 -13.95 -1.55 -18.51
CA ILE A 4 -13.67 -1.14 -17.14
C ILE A 4 -14.30 0.24 -16.94
N GLY A 5 -15.32 0.33 -16.08
CA GLY A 5 -15.91 1.61 -15.68
C GLY A 5 -14.90 2.47 -14.92
N TYR A 6 -14.79 3.74 -15.30
CA TYR A 6 -13.96 4.73 -14.59
C TYR A 6 -14.85 5.83 -14.03
N HIS A 7 -14.76 6.03 -12.72
CA HIS A 7 -15.52 7.04 -11.98
C HIS A 7 -14.54 7.88 -11.15
N ALA A 8 -14.52 9.19 -11.39
CA ALA A 8 -13.68 10.13 -10.67
C ALA A 8 -14.54 10.96 -9.73
N PHE A 9 -14.11 11.04 -8.47
CA PHE A 9 -14.77 11.81 -7.43
C PHE A 9 -13.79 12.87 -6.92
N PRO A 10 -14.22 14.15 -6.77
CA PRO A 10 -13.33 15.22 -6.32
C PRO A 10 -13.05 15.18 -4.82
N ASP A 11 -13.93 14.58 -4.02
CA ASP A 11 -13.78 14.39 -2.57
C ASP A 11 -14.07 12.94 -2.21
N SER A 12 -13.33 12.41 -1.22
CA SER A 12 -13.51 11.06 -0.69
C SER A 12 -14.93 10.78 -0.15
N GLY A 13 -15.67 11.80 0.30
CA GLY A 13 -17.04 11.70 0.77
C GLY A 13 -18.09 11.57 -0.34
N ASP A 14 -17.72 11.89 -1.59
CA ASP A 14 -18.60 11.74 -2.76
C ASP A 14 -18.49 10.34 -3.39
N ALA A 15 -17.49 9.56 -2.96
CA ALA A 15 -17.31 8.19 -3.44
C ALA A 15 -18.47 7.29 -2.97
N VAL A 16 -18.89 6.38 -3.85
CA VAL A 16 -19.93 5.38 -3.53
C VAL A 16 -19.52 4.59 -2.28
N PRO A 17 -20.39 4.45 -1.27
CA PRO A 17 -20.09 3.65 -0.09
C PRO A 17 -19.68 2.21 -0.46
N SER A 18 -18.71 1.66 0.28
CA SER A 18 -18.18 0.31 0.01
C SER A 18 -19.22 -0.82 -0.04
N HIS A 19 -20.38 -0.68 0.62
CA HIS A 19 -21.44 -1.70 0.58
C HIS A 19 -22.41 -1.55 -0.61
N GLU A 20 -22.37 -0.41 -1.30
CA GLU A 20 -23.18 -0.14 -2.49
C GLU A 20 -22.38 -0.34 -3.79
N ALA A 21 -21.05 -0.36 -3.69
CA ALA A 21 -20.19 -0.59 -4.83
C ALA A 21 -20.28 -2.05 -5.34
N PRO A 22 -20.27 -2.27 -6.66
CA PRO A 22 -20.25 -3.62 -7.23
C PRO A 22 -19.06 -4.45 -6.73
N PRO A 23 -19.20 -5.77 -6.55
CA PRO A 23 -18.08 -6.66 -6.27
C PRO A 23 -16.98 -6.52 -7.32
N HIS A 24 -15.72 -6.70 -6.90
CA HIS A 24 -14.53 -6.54 -7.74
C HIS A 24 -14.23 -5.10 -8.19
N SER A 25 -14.87 -4.11 -7.56
CA SER A 25 -14.50 -2.71 -7.73
C SER A 25 -13.15 -2.41 -7.09
N ILE A 26 -12.41 -1.46 -7.67
CA ILE A 26 -11.14 -0.96 -7.13
C ILE A 26 -11.30 0.53 -6.82
N PHE A 27 -11.03 0.90 -5.58
CA PHE A 27 -10.98 2.29 -5.14
C PHE A 27 -9.54 2.76 -5.09
N VAL A 28 -9.26 3.94 -5.65
CA VAL A 28 -7.94 4.57 -5.59
C VAL A 28 -8.09 5.93 -4.93
N PHE A 29 -7.60 6.04 -3.70
CA PHE A 29 -7.55 7.30 -2.98
C PHE A 29 -6.21 7.97 -3.25
N ASP A 30 -6.24 9.06 -4.01
CA ASP A 30 -5.07 9.88 -4.31
C ASP A 30 -4.88 10.99 -3.27
N ASP A 31 -3.62 11.37 -3.01
CA ASP A 31 -3.21 12.34 -1.98
C ASP A 31 -4.00 12.26 -0.65
N VAL A 32 -4.08 11.04 -0.11
CA VAL A 32 -4.86 10.69 1.10
C VAL A 32 -4.52 11.51 2.35
N ALA A 33 -3.43 12.25 2.31
CA ALA A 33 -2.92 13.01 3.42
C ALA A 33 -3.75 14.29 3.68
N CYS A 34 -4.51 14.74 2.67
CA CYS A 34 -5.35 15.94 2.71
C CYS A 34 -6.83 15.62 2.97
N ASP A 35 -7.22 14.33 2.96
CA ASP A 35 -8.61 13.89 2.95
C ASP A 35 -9.17 13.43 4.32
N ARG A 36 -10.51 13.41 4.42
CA ARG A 36 -11.24 12.91 5.61
C ARG A 36 -11.04 11.41 5.77
N GLN A 37 -10.26 11.03 6.79
CA GLN A 37 -9.82 9.66 7.01
C GLN A 37 -10.95 8.66 7.32
N ASP A 38 -12.12 9.12 7.77
CA ASP A 38 -13.17 8.23 8.28
C ASP A 38 -13.87 7.44 7.16
N ALA A 39 -14.23 8.10 6.06
CA ALA A 39 -14.81 7.44 4.89
C ALA A 39 -13.83 6.41 4.30
N MET A 40 -12.55 6.77 4.24
CA MET A 40 -11.52 5.88 3.73
C MET A 40 -11.31 4.66 4.64
N ARG A 41 -11.32 4.84 5.97
CA ARG A 41 -11.16 3.71 6.91
C ARG A 41 -12.25 2.65 6.74
N GLU A 42 -13.47 3.09 6.47
CA GLU A 42 -14.60 2.19 6.22
C GLU A 42 -14.35 1.37 4.96
N HIS A 43 -13.95 1.99 3.85
CA HIS A 43 -13.62 1.29 2.60
C HIS A 43 -12.52 0.24 2.81
N PHE A 44 -11.47 0.57 3.55
CA PHE A 44 -10.37 -0.35 3.78
C PHE A 44 -10.72 -1.53 4.70
N SER A 45 -11.54 -1.28 5.71
CA SER A 45 -11.86 -2.30 6.73
C SER A 45 -13.04 -3.16 6.32
N MET A 46 -14.06 -2.57 5.70
CA MET A 46 -15.32 -3.23 5.34
C MET A 46 -15.34 -3.69 3.88
N GLY A 47 -14.60 -3.03 2.98
CA GLY A 47 -14.59 -3.36 1.56
C GLY A 47 -14.19 -4.80 1.25
N ARG A 48 -13.36 -5.43 2.09
CA ARG A 48 -12.97 -6.85 1.93
C ARG A 48 -14.16 -7.80 1.97
N HIS A 49 -15.17 -7.51 2.78
CA HIS A 49 -16.37 -8.36 2.86
C HIS A 49 -17.23 -8.27 1.59
N SER A 50 -17.04 -7.22 0.79
CA SER A 50 -17.75 -6.96 -0.46
C SER A 50 -16.92 -7.26 -1.71
N LEU A 51 -15.77 -7.94 -1.57
CA LEU A 51 -14.82 -8.22 -2.67
C LEU A 51 -14.30 -6.93 -3.34
N ILE A 52 -14.04 -5.89 -2.56
CA ILE A 52 -13.53 -4.60 -3.02
C ILE A 52 -12.06 -4.46 -2.60
N ASP A 53 -11.23 -4.00 -3.54
CA ASP A 53 -9.84 -3.64 -3.30
C ASP A 53 -9.67 -2.12 -3.21
N CYS A 54 -8.70 -1.68 -2.41
CA CYS A 54 -8.43 -0.25 -2.21
C CYS A 54 -6.93 0.06 -2.26
N PHE A 55 -6.56 1.11 -2.99
CA PHE A 55 -5.22 1.69 -3.04
C PHE A 55 -5.20 3.05 -2.34
N TYR A 56 -4.16 3.27 -1.53
CA TYR A 56 -3.91 4.52 -0.83
C TYR A 56 -2.60 5.09 -1.34
N LEU A 57 -2.67 6.22 -2.03
CA LEU A 57 -1.50 6.91 -2.55
C LEU A 57 -1.16 8.07 -1.62
N CYS A 58 0.05 8.05 -1.05
CA CYS A 58 0.50 9.11 -0.16
C CYS A 58 1.97 9.43 -0.42
N GLN A 59 2.34 10.68 -0.18
CA GLN A 59 3.74 11.12 -0.28
C GLN A 59 4.59 10.70 0.94
N THR A 60 3.98 10.55 2.13
CA THR A 60 4.73 10.29 3.36
C THR A 60 4.01 9.26 4.23
N TYR A 61 4.71 8.16 4.48
CA TYR A 61 4.18 7.01 5.21
C TYR A 61 3.71 7.35 6.63
N ALA A 62 4.36 8.31 7.29
CA ALA A 62 4.00 8.72 8.64
C ALA A 62 2.60 9.36 8.74
N ARG A 63 2.10 10.01 7.66
CA ARG A 63 0.79 10.67 7.66
C ARG A 63 -0.39 9.70 7.54
N ILE A 64 -0.16 8.47 7.09
CA ILE A 64 -1.23 7.46 7.06
C ILE A 64 -1.54 7.02 8.51
N PRO A 65 -2.81 6.97 8.95
CA PRO A 65 -3.18 6.38 10.22
C PRO A 65 -2.60 4.97 10.41
N LYS A 66 -1.95 4.71 11.56
CA LYS A 66 -1.34 3.40 11.85
C LYS A 66 -2.39 2.32 12.00
N HIS A 67 -3.36 2.59 12.89
CA HIS A 67 -4.46 1.69 13.16
C HIS A 67 -5.40 1.64 11.94
N LEU A 68 -5.93 0.46 11.67
CA LEU A 68 -6.88 0.15 10.61
C LEU A 68 -6.37 0.24 9.17
N LEU A 69 -5.41 1.12 8.84
CA LEU A 69 -4.85 1.23 7.49
C LEU A 69 -3.48 0.56 7.36
N ARG A 70 -2.41 1.18 7.86
CA ARG A 70 -1.03 0.66 7.68
C ARG A 70 -0.87 -0.78 8.16
N ASN A 71 -1.38 -1.09 9.35
CA ASN A 71 -1.27 -2.44 9.90
C ASN A 71 -2.05 -3.50 9.09
N ASN A 72 -3.15 -3.11 8.46
CA ASN A 72 -4.03 -4.03 7.75
C ASN A 72 -3.67 -4.17 6.27
N ALA A 73 -2.87 -3.27 5.68
CA ALA A 73 -2.45 -3.40 4.29
C ALA A 73 -1.82 -4.76 4.00
N ASN A 74 -2.23 -5.39 2.90
CA ASN A 74 -1.68 -6.67 2.42
C ASN A 74 -0.41 -6.44 1.59
N LEU A 75 -0.40 -5.36 0.81
CA LEU A 75 0.67 -5.02 -0.11
C LEU A 75 1.12 -3.59 0.14
N LEU A 76 2.44 -3.38 0.28
CA LEU A 76 3.04 -2.05 0.32
C LEU A 76 3.92 -1.85 -0.92
N ILE A 77 3.73 -0.73 -1.61
CA ILE A 77 4.55 -0.29 -2.74
C ILE A 77 5.34 0.93 -2.29
N LEU A 78 6.67 0.80 -2.21
CA LEU A 78 7.55 1.78 -1.61
C LEU A 78 8.49 2.37 -2.65
N PHE A 79 8.15 3.57 -3.12
CA PHE A 79 9.09 4.44 -3.80
C PHE A 79 10.10 5.02 -2.82
N ARG A 80 11.15 5.68 -3.32
CA ARG A 80 12.22 6.27 -2.51
C ARG A 80 11.66 7.10 -1.34
N GLN A 81 12.03 6.71 -0.13
CA GLN A 81 11.65 7.36 1.12
C GLN A 81 12.86 8.02 1.79
N ASP A 82 12.61 8.97 2.68
CA ASP A 82 13.61 9.46 3.65
C ASP A 82 13.88 8.42 4.76
N GLY A 83 14.92 8.66 5.56
CA GLY A 83 15.34 7.75 6.62
C GLY A 83 14.30 7.58 7.74
N THR A 84 13.53 8.61 8.04
CA THR A 84 12.49 8.58 9.09
C THR A 84 11.32 7.69 8.66
N ASN A 85 10.83 7.88 7.44
CA ASN A 85 9.79 7.05 6.84
C ASN A 85 10.24 5.60 6.68
N LEU A 86 11.48 5.36 6.25
CA LEU A 86 12.07 4.01 6.22
C LEU A 86 12.06 3.34 7.59
N ARG A 87 12.43 4.07 8.66
CA ARG A 87 12.42 3.53 10.02
C ARG A 87 11.01 3.17 10.48
N HIS A 88 10.01 3.98 10.12
CA HIS A 88 8.61 3.68 10.40
C HIS A 88 8.11 2.44 9.65
N VAL A 89 8.44 2.28 8.37
CA VAL A 89 8.10 1.07 7.61
C VAL A 89 8.76 -0.15 8.25
N TYR A 90 10.06 -0.05 8.55
CA TYR A 90 10.83 -1.13 9.17
C TYR A 90 10.19 -1.63 10.47
N ASN A 91 9.93 -0.70 11.40
CA ASN A 91 9.37 -1.03 12.70
C ASN A 91 7.96 -1.64 12.63
N ASN A 92 7.19 -1.36 11.57
CA ASN A 92 5.82 -1.85 11.44
C ASN A 92 5.73 -3.17 10.64
N HIS A 93 6.65 -3.43 9.71
CA HIS A 93 6.45 -4.49 8.70
C HIS A 93 7.64 -5.41 8.46
N VAL A 94 8.86 -5.03 8.86
CA VAL A 94 10.11 -5.69 8.42
C VAL A 94 11.00 -6.17 9.56
N ASN A 95 10.89 -5.57 10.75
CA ASN A 95 11.78 -5.81 11.89
C ASN A 95 11.90 -7.27 12.37
N THR A 96 10.97 -8.14 12.00
CA THR A 96 11.03 -9.59 12.28
C THR A 96 11.78 -10.39 11.22
N ASP A 97 12.01 -9.80 10.04
CA ASP A 97 12.48 -10.52 8.86
C ASP A 97 13.97 -10.29 8.57
N MET A 98 14.46 -9.08 8.83
CA MET A 98 15.85 -8.66 8.60
C MET A 98 16.20 -7.47 9.49
N THR A 99 17.48 -7.12 9.57
CA THR A 99 17.94 -5.92 10.28
C THR A 99 17.61 -4.64 9.51
N PHE A 100 17.66 -3.50 10.19
CA PHE A 100 17.40 -2.20 9.55
C PHE A 100 18.41 -1.89 8.44
N ASP A 101 19.68 -2.25 8.63
CA ASP A 101 20.72 -1.98 7.65
C ASP A 101 20.54 -2.83 6.38
N GLU A 102 20.19 -4.11 6.53
CA GLU A 102 19.81 -4.98 5.41
C GLU A 102 18.60 -4.42 4.65
N PHE A 103 17.58 -3.95 5.38
CA PHE A 103 16.41 -3.34 4.77
C PHE A 103 16.75 -2.06 3.98
N VAL A 104 17.64 -1.22 4.51
CA VAL A 104 18.11 -0.01 3.80
C VAL A 104 18.86 -0.38 2.52
N VAL A 105 19.72 -1.40 2.57
CA VAL A 105 20.44 -1.90 1.39
C VAL A 105 19.46 -2.43 0.33
N LEU A 106 18.48 -3.22 0.75
CA LEU A 106 17.42 -3.76 -0.12
C LEU A 106 16.65 -2.64 -0.82
N CYS A 107 16.20 -1.62 -0.07
CA CYS A 107 15.49 -0.48 -0.62
C CYS A 107 16.34 0.28 -1.65
N ARG A 108 17.62 0.56 -1.32
CA ARG A 108 18.54 1.26 -2.22
C ARG A 108 18.78 0.52 -3.52
N ASP A 109 18.90 -0.81 -3.48
CA ASP A 109 19.04 -1.62 -4.68
C ASP A 109 17.79 -1.55 -5.57
N CYS A 110 16.60 -1.64 -4.98
CA CYS A 110 15.32 -1.49 -5.70
C CYS A 110 15.19 -0.10 -6.36
N TRP A 111 15.61 0.96 -5.65
CA TRP A 111 15.48 2.34 -6.09
C TRP A 111 16.60 2.81 -7.03
N ARG A 112 17.59 1.96 -7.33
CA ARG A 112 18.67 2.27 -8.27
C ARG A 112 18.16 2.37 -9.72
N ARG A 113 17.14 1.58 -10.07
CA ARG A 113 16.49 1.66 -11.39
C ARG A 113 15.58 2.91 -11.43
N ARG A 114 15.51 3.58 -12.57
CA ARG A 114 14.57 4.71 -12.78
C ARG A 114 13.14 4.20 -12.55
N TYR A 115 12.38 4.91 -11.72
CA TYR A 115 11.05 4.50 -11.26
C TYR A 115 11.00 3.17 -10.49
N GLY A 116 12.15 2.70 -9.99
CA GLY A 116 12.22 1.49 -9.18
C GLY A 116 11.55 1.68 -7.82
N PHE A 117 10.90 0.62 -7.35
CA PHE A 117 10.22 0.57 -6.05
C PHE A 117 10.39 -0.83 -5.45
N LEU A 118 10.29 -0.88 -4.11
CA LEU A 118 10.22 -2.12 -3.36
C LEU A 118 8.74 -2.47 -3.16
N VAL A 119 8.38 -3.74 -3.37
CA VAL A 119 7.08 -4.28 -2.95
C VAL A 119 7.29 -5.15 -1.71
N ILE A 120 6.43 -4.95 -0.71
CA ILE A 120 6.30 -5.82 0.47
C ILE A 120 4.92 -6.48 0.42
N ASP A 121 4.89 -7.76 0.09
CA ASP A 121 3.68 -8.60 0.09
C ASP A 121 3.60 -9.38 1.39
N LYS A 122 2.67 -9.01 2.26
CA LYS A 122 2.51 -9.60 3.59
C LYS A 122 1.80 -10.95 3.59
N ASP A 123 1.15 -11.33 2.49
CA ASP A 123 0.49 -12.62 2.36
C ASP A 123 1.47 -13.68 1.81
N SER A 124 2.58 -13.24 1.22
CA SER A 124 3.69 -14.08 0.78
C SER A 124 4.64 -14.48 1.92
N ALA A 125 5.17 -15.70 1.88
CA ALA A 125 6.22 -16.13 2.80
C ALA A 125 7.55 -15.40 2.53
N LEU A 126 8.39 -15.28 3.57
CA LEU A 126 9.65 -14.52 3.51
C LEU A 126 10.53 -14.87 2.30
N ARG A 127 10.71 -16.17 2.02
CA ARG A 127 11.51 -16.70 0.91
C ARG A 127 10.68 -17.08 -0.32
N ASN A 128 9.48 -16.53 -0.42
CA ASN A 128 8.59 -16.81 -1.54
C ASN A 128 7.77 -15.56 -1.89
N GLY A 129 8.48 -14.51 -2.30
CA GLY A 129 7.85 -13.33 -2.88
C GLY A 129 7.42 -12.24 -1.91
N ARG A 130 7.73 -12.32 -0.60
CA ARG A 130 7.44 -11.23 0.36
C ARG A 130 8.09 -9.91 0.00
N TYR A 131 9.31 -9.94 -0.52
CA TYR A 131 10.04 -8.75 -0.96
C TYR A 131 10.31 -8.83 -2.47
N ARG A 132 9.89 -7.81 -3.23
CA ARG A 132 10.05 -7.79 -4.69
C ARG A 132 10.62 -6.47 -5.20
N ARG A 133 11.50 -6.54 -6.20
CA ARG A 133 11.97 -5.41 -7.01
C ARG A 133 10.94 -5.17 -8.11
N GLY A 134 10.15 -4.12 -7.97
CA GLY A 134 8.94 -3.99 -8.79
C GLY A 134 7.94 -5.13 -8.51
N PHE A 135 7.08 -5.44 -9.47
CA PHE A 135 6.05 -6.48 -9.28
C PHE A 135 6.54 -7.91 -9.54
N ASN A 136 7.58 -8.08 -10.37
CA ASN A 136 7.85 -9.35 -11.04
C ASN A 136 9.15 -10.05 -10.59
N GLU A 137 10.05 -9.36 -9.89
CA GLU A 137 11.38 -9.89 -9.54
C GLU A 137 11.50 -10.04 -8.01
N TYR A 138 11.83 -11.23 -7.51
CA TYR A 138 12.01 -11.44 -6.07
C TYR A 138 13.32 -10.78 -5.62
N ALA A 139 13.24 -10.02 -4.54
CA ALA A 139 14.35 -9.27 -3.98
C ALA A 139 15.08 -10.06 -2.89
N VAL A 140 14.36 -10.99 -2.25
CA VAL A 140 14.90 -11.95 -1.28
C VAL A 140 14.59 -13.36 -1.81
N PRO A 141 15.62 -14.20 -2.03
CA PRO A 141 15.44 -15.58 -2.48
C PRO A 141 14.93 -16.52 -1.38
#